data_AF-F2S1C3-F1
#
_entry.id   AF-F2S1C3-F1
#
_cell.length_a   1.000
_cell.length_b   1.000
_cell.length_c   1.000
_cell.angle_alpha   90.00
_cell.angle_beta   90.00
_cell.angle_gamma   90.00
#
_symmetry.space_group_name_H-M   'P 1'
#
loop_
_entity.id
_entity.type
_entity.pdbx_description
1 polymer ?
#
loop_
_entity_poly.entity_id
_entity_poly.type
_entity_poly.pdbx_seq_one_letter_code
_entity_poly.pdbx_strand_id
1 'polypeptide(L)'
;MDWEKIVLALATSWVTLRLLGIGLNLEQLFDLLGMDCVSDRIRTLKGWFLLPGSREKVKWVEEMKKERAYYMFRTQQSLSIKELIIEYAIRGKLDVLHKPWNKGPINWKHKLLEIPCLEWIDRNQEFALILRKPEGPFIRQYERQQERKNKALAANPTKYLSQPRLVEECKTRGGCCARTCQCCLRARGLYPDKTVFYSHCMAVCGCCARNREFVYVDQSDGRKIPQFVDSRKWTYPIEEKPWEATVL
;
A
#
# COMPACT_ATOMS: atom_id res chain seq x y z
N MET A 1 26.71 3.47 30.01
CA MET A 1 25.29 3.89 30.06
C MET A 1 24.65 3.16 31.22
N ASP A 2 24.27 3.88 32.26
CA ASP A 2 23.93 3.34 33.58
C ASP A 2 22.48 2.83 33.57
N TRP A 3 22.31 1.52 33.46
CA TRP A 3 21.01 0.87 33.21
C TRP A 3 20.02 1.13 34.35
N GLU A 4 20.51 1.24 35.58
CA GLU A 4 19.70 1.53 36.76
C GLU A 4 19.06 2.92 36.70
N LYS A 5 19.82 3.93 36.25
CA LYS A 5 19.32 5.30 36.08
C LYS A 5 18.25 5.38 34.99
N ILE A 6 18.40 4.60 33.92
CA ILE A 6 17.42 4.54 32.83
C ILE A 6 16.13 3.88 33.34
N VAL A 7 16.23 2.74 34.03
CA VAL A 7 15.05 2.05 34.60
C VAL A 7 14.33 2.94 35.61
N LEU A 8 15.06 3.65 36.46
CA LEU A 8 14.49 4.57 37.43
C LEU A 8 13.79 5.77 36.76
N ALA A 9 14.39 6.34 35.71
CA ALA A 9 13.78 7.43 34.94
C ALA A 9 12.50 6.99 34.22
N LEU A 10 12.46 5.76 33.69
CA LEU A 10 11.28 5.20 33.04
C LEU A 10 10.17 4.88 34.04
N ALA A 11 10.52 4.33 35.21
CA ALA A 11 9.58 4.04 36.28
C ALA A 11 8.96 5.31 36.86
N THR A 12 9.77 6.34 37.14
CA THR A 12 9.29 7.64 37.62
C THR A 12 8.41 8.33 36.58
N SER A 13 8.80 8.33 35.29
CA SER A 13 7.96 8.86 34.19
C SER A 13 6.63 8.12 34.05
N TRP A 14 6.61 6.79 34.23
CA TRP A 14 5.36 6.02 34.17
C TRP A 14 4.43 6.34 35.34
N VAL A 15 4.98 6.47 36.55
CA VAL A 15 4.23 6.84 37.76
C VAL A 15 3.67 8.26 37.65
N THR A 16 4.47 9.24 37.20
CA THR A 16 3.99 10.62 37.04
C THR A 16 2.87 10.74 36.00
N LEU A 17 2.98 10.04 34.87
CA LEU A 17 1.93 10.01 33.85
C LEU A 17 0.63 9.40 34.39
N ARG A 18 0.71 8.31 35.16
CA ARG A 18 -0.44 7.71 35.87
C ARG A 18 -1.09 8.69 36.85
N LEU A 19 -0.29 9.42 37.63
CA LEU A 19 -0.76 10.41 38.59
C LEU A 19 -1.44 11.61 37.91
N LEU A 20 -1.00 11.96 36.70
CA LEU A 20 -1.62 12.99 35.85
C LEU A 20 -2.87 12.48 35.10
N GLY A 21 -3.37 11.28 35.41
CA GLY A 21 -4.53 10.68 34.75
C GLY A 21 -4.24 10.17 33.33
N ILE A 22 -2.98 10.17 32.90
CA ILE A 22 -2.56 9.72 31.59
C ILE A 22 -2.31 8.20 31.66
N GLY A 23 -3.31 7.42 31.28
CA GLY A 23 -3.32 5.95 31.31
C GLY A 23 -2.41 5.28 30.27
N LEU A 24 -1.13 5.66 30.19
CA LEU A 24 -0.17 5.07 29.26
C LEU A 24 0.36 3.74 29.80
N ASN A 25 0.33 2.71 28.95
CA ASN A 25 1.07 1.48 29.19
C ASN A 25 2.54 1.64 28.77
N LEU A 26 3.43 0.75 29.25
CA LEU A 26 4.88 0.85 29.01
C LEU A 26 5.25 0.95 27.52
N GLU A 27 4.53 0.25 26.63
CA GLU A 27 4.76 0.34 25.18
C GLU A 27 4.51 1.75 24.65
N GLN A 28 3.45 2.41 25.11
CA GLN A 28 3.10 3.77 24.69
C GLN A 28 4.08 4.80 25.26
N LEU A 29 4.61 4.57 26.46
CA LEU A 29 5.68 5.39 27.01
C LEU A 29 6.96 5.28 26.15
N PHE A 30 7.36 4.06 25.80
CA PHE A 30 8.53 3.85 24.93
C PHE A 30 8.33 4.42 23.53
N ASP A 31 7.12 4.36 22.98
CA ASP A 31 6.77 5.02 21.72
C ASP A 31 6.95 6.55 21.79
N LEU A 32 6.53 7.18 22.89
CA LEU A 32 6.66 8.62 23.11
C LEU A 32 8.15 9.03 23.19
N LEU A 33 8.97 8.16 23.77
CA LEU A 33 10.41 8.34 23.90
C LEU A 33 11.20 7.96 22.64
N GLY A 34 10.54 7.53 21.56
CA GLY A 34 11.20 7.10 20.32
C GLY A 34 11.97 5.78 20.45
N MET A 35 11.75 5.02 21.53
CA MET A 35 12.40 3.73 21.80
C MET A 35 11.67 2.58 21.09
N ASP A 36 11.56 2.72 19.77
CA ASP A 36 10.72 1.87 18.92
C ASP A 36 11.08 0.38 18.99
N CYS A 37 12.37 0.04 19.09
CA CYS A 37 12.82 -1.35 19.21
C CYS A 37 12.36 -2.01 20.53
N VAL A 38 12.31 -1.23 21.62
CA VAL A 38 11.88 -1.72 22.94
C VAL A 38 10.37 -1.93 22.95
N SER A 39 9.60 -0.96 22.42
CA SER A 39 8.15 -1.07 22.33
C SER A 39 7.72 -2.23 21.43
N ASP A 40 8.39 -2.43 20.29
CA ASP A 40 8.12 -3.55 19.37
C ASP A 40 8.43 -4.91 20.00
N ARG A 41 9.54 -5.04 20.74
CA ARG A 41 9.88 -6.28 21.44
C ARG A 41 8.85 -6.64 22.52
N ILE A 42 8.38 -5.65 23.28
CA ILE A 42 7.33 -5.86 24.29
C ILE A 42 6.02 -6.31 23.62
N ARG A 43 5.62 -5.69 22.50
CA ARG A 43 4.42 -6.09 21.74
C ARG A 43 4.52 -7.50 21.19
N THR A 44 5.66 -7.88 20.64
CA THR A 44 5.90 -9.23 20.12
C THR A 44 5.80 -10.28 21.22
N LEU A 45 6.43 -10.02 22.38
CA LEU A 45 6.32 -10.90 23.55
C LEU A 45 4.87 -11.04 24.03
N LYS A 46 4.14 -9.93 24.20
CA LYS A 46 2.72 -10.00 24.58
C LYS A 46 1.85 -10.69 23.53
N GLY A 47 2.16 -10.51 22.26
CA GLY A 47 1.48 -11.19 21.15
C GLY A 47 1.63 -12.71 21.20
N TRP A 48 2.81 -13.21 21.60
CA TRP A 48 3.06 -14.64 21.80
C TRP A 48 2.24 -15.23 22.97
N PHE A 49 2.08 -14.50 24.09
CA PHE A 49 1.37 -15.03 25.26
C PHE A 49 -0.16 -14.87 25.19
N LEU A 50 -0.70 -13.94 24.40
CA LEU A 50 -2.15 -13.65 24.30
C LEU A 50 -2.84 -14.34 23.11
N LEU A 51 -2.47 -15.61 22.85
CA LEU A 51 -2.90 -16.42 21.69
C LEU A 51 -4.42 -16.60 21.44
N PRO A 52 -5.36 -16.55 22.42
CA PRO A 52 -6.78 -16.65 22.12
C PRO A 52 -7.26 -15.39 21.36
N GLY A 53 -7.78 -15.57 20.13
CA GLY A 53 -8.20 -14.47 19.25
C GLY A 53 -7.14 -13.98 18.25
N SER A 54 -6.00 -14.66 18.15
CA SER A 54 -4.94 -14.35 17.17
C SER A 54 -5.40 -14.49 15.71
N ARG A 55 -6.24 -15.49 15.39
CA ARG A 55 -6.70 -15.74 14.02
C ARG A 55 -7.50 -14.58 13.42
N GLU A 56 -8.42 -14.00 14.20
CA GLU A 56 -9.22 -12.85 13.74
C GLU A 56 -8.34 -11.61 13.52
N LYS A 57 -7.40 -11.36 14.44
CA LYS A 57 -6.45 -10.25 14.34
C LYS A 57 -5.52 -10.38 13.14
N VAL A 58 -4.99 -11.57 12.90
CA VAL A 58 -4.15 -11.88 11.72
C VAL A 58 -4.97 -11.69 10.44
N LYS A 59 -6.17 -12.27 10.39
CA LYS A 59 -7.08 -12.13 9.24
C LYS A 59 -7.41 -10.65 8.95
N TRP A 60 -7.71 -9.86 9.97
CA TRP A 60 -7.96 -8.43 9.81
C TRP A 60 -6.74 -7.69 9.23
N VAL A 61 -5.53 -7.99 9.73
CA VAL A 61 -4.29 -7.38 9.21
C VAL A 61 -4.04 -7.79 7.76
N GLU A 62 -4.30 -9.04 7.40
CA GLU A 62 -4.19 -9.54 6.02
C GLU A 62 -5.20 -8.85 5.09
N GLU A 63 -6.46 -8.74 5.51
CA GLU A 63 -7.49 -8.01 4.76
C GLU A 63 -7.11 -6.53 4.59
N MET A 64 -6.66 -5.86 5.65
CA MET A 64 -6.21 -4.47 5.58
C MET A 64 -5.02 -4.27 4.63
N LYS A 65 -4.04 -5.19 4.67
CA LYS A 65 -2.91 -5.17 3.72
C LYS A 65 -3.39 -5.37 2.28
N LYS A 66 -4.36 -6.27 2.07
CA LYS A 66 -4.95 -6.55 0.75
C LYS A 66 -5.67 -5.34 0.20
N GLU A 67 -6.54 -4.70 0.99
CA GLU A 67 -7.27 -3.50 0.57
C GLU A 67 -6.32 -2.33 0.25
N ARG A 68 -5.29 -2.11 1.06
CA ARG A 68 -4.27 -1.07 0.77
C ARG A 68 -3.47 -1.36 -0.49
N ALA A 69 -3.15 -2.64 -0.76
CA ALA A 69 -2.50 -3.03 -2.01
C ALA A 69 -3.40 -2.79 -3.22
N TYR A 70 -4.71 -3.07 -3.10
CA TYR A 70 -5.68 -2.76 -4.15
C TYR A 70 -5.84 -1.27 -4.39
N TYR A 71 -5.91 -0.47 -3.33
CA TYR A 71 -5.93 0.99 -3.43
C TYR A 71 -4.70 1.49 -4.22
N MET A 72 -3.48 1.07 -3.83
CA MET A 72 -2.26 1.44 -4.54
C MET A 72 -2.28 1.04 -6.02
N PHE A 73 -2.76 -0.17 -6.31
CA PHE A 73 -2.90 -0.65 -7.68
C PHE A 73 -3.87 0.23 -8.47
N ARG A 74 -5.07 0.48 -7.93
CA ARG A 74 -6.14 1.24 -8.58
C ARG A 74 -5.71 2.69 -8.79
N THR A 75 -5.04 3.31 -7.82
CA THR A 75 -4.47 4.65 -8.00
C THR A 75 -3.50 4.67 -9.17
N GLN A 76 -2.55 3.73 -9.26
CA GLN A 76 -1.60 3.68 -10.38
C GLN A 76 -2.26 3.41 -11.73
N GLN A 77 -3.31 2.57 -11.74
CA GLN A 77 -4.13 2.33 -12.93
C GLN A 77 -4.87 3.59 -13.38
N SER A 78 -5.55 4.28 -12.46
CA SER A 78 -6.27 5.53 -12.72
C SER A 78 -5.33 6.60 -13.26
N LEU A 79 -4.13 6.70 -12.72
CA LEU A 79 -3.09 7.61 -13.20
C LEU A 79 -2.65 7.24 -14.63
N SER A 80 -2.38 5.96 -14.88
CA SER A 80 -2.02 5.49 -16.23
C SER A 80 -3.10 5.79 -17.26
N ILE A 81 -4.39 5.61 -16.91
CA ILE A 81 -5.52 5.92 -17.79
C ILE A 81 -5.58 7.43 -18.05
N LYS A 82 -5.44 8.27 -17.01
CA LYS A 82 -5.44 9.73 -17.14
C LYS A 82 -4.28 10.21 -18.02
N GLU A 83 -3.06 9.70 -17.79
CA GLU A 83 -1.88 10.00 -18.61
C GLU A 83 -2.13 9.64 -20.09
N LEU A 84 -2.63 8.44 -20.36
CA LEU A 84 -2.93 7.98 -21.72
C LEU A 84 -3.96 8.88 -22.43
N ILE A 85 -5.03 9.26 -21.72
CA ILE A 85 -6.06 10.16 -22.26
C ILE A 85 -5.46 11.54 -22.56
N ILE A 86 -4.64 12.09 -21.66
CA ILE A 86 -3.95 13.36 -21.89
C ILE A 86 -3.03 13.27 -23.12
N GLU A 87 -2.24 12.20 -23.25
CA GLU A 87 -1.36 11.98 -24.40
C GLU A 87 -2.14 11.95 -25.73
N TYR A 88 -3.28 11.26 -25.77
CA TYR A 88 -4.13 11.21 -26.97
C TYR A 88 -4.86 12.54 -27.22
N ALA A 89 -5.25 13.26 -26.18
CA ALA A 89 -5.84 14.60 -26.27
C ALA A 89 -4.86 15.61 -26.90
N ILE A 90 -3.61 15.64 -26.43
CA ILE A 90 -2.56 16.50 -26.97
C ILE A 90 -2.32 16.20 -28.45
N ARG A 91 -2.45 14.93 -28.86
CA ARG A 91 -2.29 14.49 -30.26
C ARG A 91 -3.52 14.74 -31.13
N GLY A 92 -4.63 15.24 -30.57
CA GLY A 92 -5.89 15.38 -31.29
C GLY A 92 -6.53 14.06 -31.72
N LYS A 93 -6.23 12.96 -31.00
CA LYS A 93 -6.58 11.57 -31.37
C LYS A 93 -7.53 10.90 -30.37
N LEU A 94 -8.33 11.67 -29.61
CA LEU A 94 -9.23 11.09 -28.59
C LEU A 94 -10.34 10.21 -29.17
N ASP A 95 -10.73 10.48 -30.40
CA ASP A 95 -11.71 9.73 -31.18
C ASP A 95 -11.29 8.28 -31.44
N VAL A 96 -9.99 8.04 -31.63
CA VAL A 96 -9.43 6.69 -31.84
C VAL A 96 -9.06 5.95 -30.55
N LEU A 97 -9.19 6.60 -29.38
CA LEU A 97 -8.90 5.98 -28.09
C LEU A 97 -10.06 5.10 -27.62
N HIS A 98 -10.10 3.87 -28.13
CA HIS A 98 -11.03 2.84 -27.67
C HIS A 98 -10.39 1.97 -26.60
N LYS A 99 -11.12 1.69 -25.52
CA LYS A 99 -10.68 0.82 -24.42
C LYS A 99 -9.27 1.21 -23.90
N PRO A 100 -9.10 2.41 -23.30
CA PRO A 100 -7.82 2.85 -22.74
C PRO A 100 -7.25 1.90 -21.66
N TRP A 101 -8.05 0.92 -21.23
CA TRP A 101 -7.61 -0.22 -20.45
C TRP A 101 -8.46 -1.46 -20.79
N ASN A 102 -7.90 -2.66 -20.64
CA ASN A 102 -8.51 -3.95 -21.05
C ASN A 102 -9.86 -4.31 -20.39
N LYS A 103 -10.36 -3.51 -19.44
CA LYS A 103 -11.59 -3.77 -18.68
C LYS A 103 -12.37 -2.49 -18.35
N GLY A 104 -13.71 -2.57 -18.31
CA GLY A 104 -14.67 -1.49 -17.99
C GLY A 104 -15.17 -0.71 -19.22
N PRO A 105 -15.73 0.52 -19.06
CA PRO A 105 -16.35 1.25 -20.16
C PRO A 105 -15.44 1.42 -21.38
N ILE A 106 -15.99 1.22 -22.58
CA ILE A 106 -15.26 1.26 -23.84
C ILE A 106 -14.77 2.69 -24.16
N ASN A 107 -15.56 3.70 -23.76
CA ASN A 107 -15.29 5.11 -24.02
C ASN A 107 -14.45 5.75 -22.89
N TRP A 108 -13.43 6.50 -23.29
CA TRP A 108 -12.54 7.24 -22.38
C TRP A 108 -13.28 8.21 -21.44
N LYS A 109 -14.41 8.80 -21.87
CA LYS A 109 -15.25 9.69 -21.03
C LYS A 109 -15.85 8.93 -19.86
N HIS A 110 -16.50 7.81 -20.13
CA HIS A 110 -17.06 6.96 -19.09
C HIS A 110 -15.98 6.39 -18.18
N LYS A 111 -14.78 6.12 -18.72
CA LYS A 111 -13.62 5.72 -17.92
C LYS A 111 -13.19 6.77 -16.92
N LEU A 112 -13.14 8.04 -17.31
CA LEU A 112 -12.83 9.13 -16.37
C LEU A 112 -13.91 9.29 -15.30
N LEU A 113 -15.19 9.12 -15.66
CA LEU A 113 -16.31 9.19 -14.72
C LEU A 113 -16.35 7.99 -13.75
N GLU A 114 -15.85 6.82 -14.15
CA GLU A 114 -15.80 5.62 -13.32
C GLU A 114 -14.73 5.73 -12.21
N ILE A 115 -13.61 6.44 -12.45
CA ILE A 115 -12.48 6.53 -11.51
C ILE A 115 -12.91 7.02 -10.11
N PRO A 116 -13.63 8.16 -9.95
CA PRO A 116 -14.09 8.61 -8.64
C PRO A 116 -14.99 7.61 -7.93
N CYS A 117 -15.85 6.89 -8.66
CA CYS A 117 -16.73 5.86 -8.10
C CYS A 117 -15.91 4.69 -7.55
N LEU A 118 -14.89 4.24 -8.28
CA LEU A 118 -13.98 3.19 -7.81
C LEU A 118 -13.16 3.62 -6.59
N GLU A 119 -12.68 4.87 -6.56
CA GLU A 119 -11.98 5.43 -5.41
C GLU A 119 -12.89 5.55 -4.17
N TRP A 120 -14.19 5.81 -4.35
CA TRP A 120 -15.17 5.80 -3.27
C TRP A 120 -15.41 4.39 -2.73
N ILE A 121 -15.55 3.39 -3.61
CA ILE A 121 -15.73 1.99 -3.22
C ILE A 121 -14.53 1.47 -2.40
N ASP A 122 -13.30 1.72 -2.85
CA ASP A 122 -12.09 1.27 -2.13
C ASP A 122 -12.01 1.88 -0.74
N ARG A 123 -12.34 3.18 -0.62
CA ARG A 123 -12.35 3.86 0.68
C ARG A 123 -13.40 3.29 1.62
N ASN A 124 -14.60 2.98 1.13
CA ASN A 124 -15.63 2.37 1.96
C ASN A 124 -15.25 0.96 2.41
N GLN A 125 -14.50 0.21 1.60
CA GLN A 125 -13.97 -1.09 1.98
C GLN A 125 -12.93 -0.96 3.10
N GLU A 126 -11.96 -0.05 2.97
CA GLU A 126 -11.00 0.22 4.04
C GLU A 126 -11.71 0.73 5.30
N PHE A 127 -12.69 1.62 5.16
CA PHE A 127 -13.47 2.15 6.28
C PHE A 127 -14.27 1.05 6.99
N ALA A 128 -14.89 0.13 6.26
CA ALA A 128 -15.58 -1.01 6.83
C ALA A 128 -14.63 -1.91 7.64
N LEU A 129 -13.38 -2.08 7.19
CA LEU A 129 -12.35 -2.78 7.97
C LEU A 129 -11.99 -2.01 9.24
N ILE A 130 -11.84 -0.68 9.15
CA ILE A 130 -11.53 0.17 10.32
C ILE A 130 -12.64 0.08 11.37
N LEU A 131 -13.91 0.06 10.98
CA LEU A 131 -15.05 -0.05 11.90
C LEU A 131 -15.05 -1.36 12.70
N ARG A 132 -14.57 -2.46 12.10
CA ARG A 132 -14.45 -3.77 12.75
C ARG A 132 -13.04 -4.07 13.27
N LYS A 133 -12.22 -3.04 13.49
CA LYS A 133 -10.84 -3.20 13.93
C LYS A 133 -10.78 -3.90 15.29
N PRO A 134 -10.12 -5.07 15.39
CA PRO A 134 -9.96 -5.74 16.67
C PRO A 134 -8.95 -4.99 17.54
N GLU A 135 -9.09 -5.08 18.86
CA GLU A 135 -8.14 -4.49 19.79
C GLU A 135 -6.99 -5.44 20.13
N GLY A 136 -5.83 -4.87 20.50
CA GLY A 136 -4.74 -5.62 21.11
C GLY A 136 -3.34 -5.18 20.69
N PRO A 137 -2.31 -5.74 21.34
CA PRO A 137 -0.92 -5.35 21.11
C PRO A 137 -0.44 -5.61 19.68
N PHE A 138 -0.88 -6.71 19.06
CA PHE A 138 -0.55 -7.03 17.67
C PHE A 138 -1.10 -5.99 16.68
N ILE A 139 -2.37 -5.57 16.87
CA ILE A 139 -3.01 -4.55 16.03
C ILE A 139 -2.34 -3.19 16.23
N ARG A 140 -2.05 -2.81 17.48
CA ARG A 140 -1.28 -1.58 17.77
C ARG A 140 0.11 -1.60 17.13
N GLN A 141 0.81 -2.74 17.14
CA GLN A 141 2.10 -2.87 16.47
C GLN A 141 1.95 -2.63 14.96
N TYR A 142 0.94 -3.22 14.33
CA TYR A 142 0.64 -2.98 12.94
C TYR A 142 0.37 -1.50 12.67
N GLU A 143 -0.52 -0.85 13.43
CA GLU A 143 -0.84 0.57 13.27
C GLU A 143 0.39 1.47 13.39
N ARG A 144 1.24 1.23 14.39
CA ARG A 144 2.49 1.99 14.58
C ARG A 144 3.45 1.83 13.41
N GLN A 145 3.58 0.63 12.85
CA GLN A 145 4.37 0.44 11.62
C GLN A 145 3.82 1.24 10.44
N GLN A 146 2.49 1.32 10.30
CA GLN A 146 1.86 2.10 9.24
C GLN A 146 2.05 3.61 9.45
N GLU A 147 1.91 4.09 10.69
CA GLU A 147 2.16 5.48 11.04
C GLU A 147 3.61 5.89 10.76
N ARG A 148 4.59 5.07 11.18
CA ARG A 148 6.01 5.31 10.90
C ARG A 148 6.29 5.37 9.39
N LYS A 149 5.70 4.45 8.62
CA LYS A 149 5.78 4.48 7.15
C LYS A 149 5.21 5.77 6.58
N ASN A 150 4.01 6.17 7.01
CA ASN A 150 3.35 7.38 6.52
C ASN A 150 4.16 8.63 6.86
N LYS A 151 4.70 8.72 8.09
CA LYS A 151 5.59 9.82 8.51
C LYS A 151 6.88 9.87 7.70
N ALA A 152 7.50 8.73 7.42
CA ALA A 152 8.71 8.66 6.61
C ALA A 152 8.44 9.08 5.15
N LEU A 153 7.32 8.65 4.58
CA LEU A 153 6.89 9.06 3.24
C LEU A 153 6.56 10.56 3.17
N ALA A 154 5.92 11.12 4.20
CA ALA A 154 5.60 12.54 4.27
C ALA A 154 6.86 13.42 4.41
N ALA A 155 7.83 12.99 5.22
CA ALA A 155 9.03 13.77 5.49
C ALA A 155 10.09 13.67 4.39
N ASN A 156 10.38 12.47 3.88
CA ASN A 156 11.35 12.26 2.82
C ASN A 156 10.99 11.02 1.98
N PRO A 157 10.05 11.17 1.02
CA PRO A 157 9.52 10.06 0.23
C PRO A 157 10.61 9.39 -0.59
N THR A 158 11.51 10.16 -1.19
CA THR A 158 12.64 9.65 -1.99
C THR A 158 13.56 8.77 -1.15
N LYS A 159 13.91 9.20 0.07
CA LYS A 159 14.74 8.40 0.99
C LYS A 159 14.03 7.11 1.40
N TYR A 160 12.74 7.18 1.74
CA TYR A 160 11.98 6.00 2.12
C TYR A 160 11.91 4.99 0.97
N LEU A 161 11.56 5.44 -0.24
CA LEU A 161 11.44 4.59 -1.42
C LEU A 161 12.79 4.06 -1.92
N SER A 162 13.90 4.75 -1.64
CA SER A 162 15.25 4.30 -2.02
C SER A 162 15.85 3.27 -1.06
N GLN A 163 15.10 2.82 -0.04
CA GLN A 163 15.56 1.74 0.84
C GLN A 163 15.88 0.47 0.03
N PRO A 164 17.04 -0.17 0.24
CA PRO A 164 17.49 -1.31 -0.57
C PRO A 164 16.45 -2.42 -0.70
N ARG A 165 15.77 -2.75 0.40
CA ARG A 165 14.70 -3.78 0.42
C ARG A 165 13.54 -3.45 -0.54
N LEU A 166 13.08 -2.20 -0.57
CA LEU A 166 11.96 -1.78 -1.43
C LEU A 166 12.38 -1.70 -2.90
N VAL A 167 13.60 -1.22 -3.14
CA VAL A 167 14.20 -1.19 -4.48
C VAL A 167 14.33 -2.60 -5.04
N GLU A 168 14.82 -3.54 -4.24
CA GLU A 168 14.99 -4.93 -4.66
C GLU A 168 13.65 -5.61 -4.93
N GLU A 169 12.66 -5.47 -4.04
CA GLU A 169 11.30 -5.97 -4.29
C GLU A 169 10.71 -5.46 -5.62
N CYS A 170 10.93 -4.18 -5.93
CA CYS A 170 10.49 -3.59 -7.18
C CYS A 170 11.24 -4.16 -8.40
N LYS A 171 12.56 -4.36 -8.28
CA LYS A 171 13.39 -4.97 -9.32
C LYS A 171 12.98 -6.40 -9.61
N THR A 172 12.81 -7.24 -8.58
CA THR A 172 12.43 -8.66 -8.72
C THR A 172 11.07 -8.81 -9.42
N ARG A 173 10.16 -7.85 -9.25
CA ARG A 173 8.85 -7.81 -9.94
C ARG A 173 8.91 -7.23 -11.36
N GLY A 174 10.11 -6.97 -11.89
CA GLY A 174 10.32 -6.35 -13.20
C GLY A 174 9.81 -4.91 -13.29
N GLY A 175 9.87 -4.17 -12.17
CA GLY A 175 9.40 -2.79 -12.04
C GLY A 175 10.39 -1.72 -12.53
N CYS A 176 10.02 -0.44 -12.38
CA CYS A 176 10.82 0.72 -12.79
C CYS A 176 12.20 0.79 -12.12
N CYS A 177 12.42 0.16 -10.96
CA CYS A 177 13.72 0.17 -10.29
C CYS A 177 14.78 -0.72 -10.95
N ALA A 178 14.38 -1.62 -11.85
CA ALA A 178 15.31 -2.34 -12.72
C ALA A 178 15.70 -1.51 -13.96
N ARG A 179 15.25 -0.25 -14.05
CA ARG A 179 15.32 0.59 -15.25
C ARG A 179 15.85 1.99 -14.90
N THR A 180 16.21 2.75 -15.93
CA THR A 180 16.69 4.13 -15.81
C THR A 180 15.59 5.19 -15.75
N CYS A 181 14.32 4.80 -15.88
CA CYS A 181 13.20 5.77 -15.94
C CYS A 181 12.94 6.50 -14.61
N GLN A 182 13.43 5.97 -13.48
CA GLN A 182 13.32 6.54 -12.12
C GLN A 182 11.90 6.95 -11.71
N CYS A 183 10.90 6.32 -12.32
CA CYS A 183 9.50 6.70 -12.16
C CYS A 183 9.03 6.57 -10.69
N CYS A 184 9.64 5.64 -9.93
CA CYS A 184 9.36 5.39 -8.51
C CYS A 184 9.68 6.56 -7.58
N LEU A 185 10.59 7.47 -7.96
CA LEU A 185 11.01 8.58 -7.10
C LEU A 185 10.14 9.83 -7.29
N ARG A 186 9.20 9.80 -8.24
CA ARG A 186 8.31 10.92 -8.56
C ARG A 186 7.00 10.82 -7.79
N ALA A 187 6.39 11.97 -7.52
CA ALA A 187 5.01 12.05 -7.09
C ALA A 187 4.13 11.29 -8.09
N ARG A 188 3.27 10.41 -7.59
CA ARG A 188 2.38 9.60 -8.42
C ARG A 188 1.03 10.25 -8.58
N GLY A 189 0.58 10.98 -7.57
CA GLY A 189 -0.70 11.68 -7.62
C GLY A 189 -0.95 12.36 -6.29
N LEU A 190 -2.22 12.61 -6.03
CA LEU A 190 -2.68 13.13 -4.76
C LEU A 190 -3.66 12.13 -4.14
N TYR A 191 -3.55 11.92 -2.84
CA TYR A 191 -4.64 11.39 -2.05
C TYR A 191 -5.83 12.37 -2.05
N PRO A 192 -7.04 11.93 -1.67
CA PRO A 192 -8.21 12.82 -1.60
C PRO A 192 -8.05 14.02 -0.67
N ASP A 193 -7.23 13.89 0.37
CA ASP A 193 -6.85 14.98 1.28
C ASP A 193 -5.77 15.91 0.71
N LYS A 194 -5.45 15.75 -0.58
CA LYS A 194 -4.42 16.47 -1.35
C LYS A 194 -2.99 16.19 -0.91
N THR A 195 -2.75 15.19 -0.07
CA THR A 195 -1.37 14.78 0.24
C THR A 195 -0.74 14.08 -0.97
N VAL A 196 0.55 14.28 -1.18
CA VAL A 196 1.24 13.72 -2.34
C VAL A 196 1.42 12.21 -2.17
N PHE A 197 0.94 11.45 -3.14
CA PHE A 197 1.05 10.00 -3.17
C PHE A 197 2.40 9.58 -3.76
N TYR A 198 3.18 8.82 -2.98
CA TYR A 198 4.46 8.26 -3.38
C TYR A 198 4.42 6.73 -3.26
N SER A 199 4.84 6.02 -4.31
CA SER A 199 4.94 4.57 -4.28
C SER A 199 5.86 3.99 -5.37
N HIS A 200 6.43 2.82 -5.07
CA HIS A 200 6.98 1.93 -6.09
C HIS A 200 5.89 1.45 -7.03
N CYS A 201 6.27 1.16 -8.28
CA CYS A 201 5.32 0.70 -9.28
C CYS A 201 4.73 -0.67 -8.94
N MET A 202 3.43 -0.80 -9.18
CA MET A 202 2.72 -2.07 -9.31
C MET A 202 2.73 -2.50 -10.78
N ALA A 203 2.18 -3.66 -11.08
CA ALA A 203 2.13 -4.21 -12.45
C ALA A 203 1.42 -3.30 -13.47
N VAL A 204 0.61 -2.34 -13.01
CA VAL A 204 -0.21 -1.43 -13.84
C VAL A 204 0.27 0.00 -13.88
N CYS A 205 1.49 0.27 -13.41
CA CYS A 205 2.12 1.57 -13.64
C CYS A 205 2.23 1.82 -15.16
N GLY A 206 1.81 3.00 -15.65
CA GLY A 206 1.82 3.31 -17.09
C GLY A 206 3.18 3.15 -17.76
N CYS A 207 4.28 3.49 -17.07
CA CYS A 207 5.64 3.23 -17.56
C CYS A 207 5.95 1.73 -17.70
N CYS A 208 5.54 0.91 -16.72
CA CYS A 208 5.74 -0.54 -16.77
C CYS A 208 4.83 -1.18 -17.84
N ALA A 209 3.58 -0.72 -17.94
CA ALA A 209 2.62 -1.19 -18.94
C ALA A 209 3.09 -0.91 -20.37
N ARG A 210 3.51 0.33 -20.66
CA ARG A 210 4.07 0.71 -21.98
C ARG A 210 5.29 -0.10 -22.35
N ASN A 211 6.20 -0.33 -21.40
CA ASN A 211 7.39 -1.13 -21.69
C ASN A 211 7.09 -2.62 -21.89
N ARG A 212 6.11 -3.17 -21.18
CA ARG A 212 5.78 -4.60 -21.31
C ARG A 212 5.03 -4.88 -22.60
N GLU A 213 4.51 -3.86 -23.29
CA GLU A 213 3.72 -3.94 -24.53
C GLU A 213 2.39 -4.72 -24.40
N PHE A 214 2.23 -5.52 -23.33
CA PHE A 214 1.00 -6.14 -22.89
C PHE A 214 0.91 -6.09 -21.36
N VAL A 215 -0.28 -5.77 -20.84
CA VAL A 215 -0.62 -6.02 -19.43
C VAL A 215 -1.53 -7.25 -19.41
N TYR A 216 -0.93 -8.44 -19.35
CA TYR A 216 -1.70 -9.65 -19.08
C TYR A 216 -2.08 -9.62 -17.60
N VAL A 217 -3.34 -9.32 -17.33
CA VAL A 217 -3.95 -9.57 -16.02
C VAL A 217 -4.65 -10.91 -16.18
N ASP A 218 -4.05 -11.98 -15.65
CA ASP A 218 -4.69 -13.29 -15.61
C ASP A 218 -6.03 -13.16 -14.86
N GLN A 219 -7.06 -13.80 -15.41
CA GLN A 219 -8.47 -13.64 -15.03
C GLN A 219 -9.10 -14.95 -14.54
N SER A 220 -8.28 -15.92 -14.13
CA SER A 220 -8.72 -17.27 -13.80
C SER A 220 -9.75 -17.38 -12.66
N ASP A 221 -10.14 -16.29 -11.96
CA ASP A 221 -11.22 -16.38 -10.94
C ASP A 221 -12.31 -15.28 -10.94
N GLY A 222 -12.35 -14.38 -11.92
CA GLY A 222 -13.29 -13.24 -11.95
C GLY A 222 -14.70 -13.56 -12.47
N ARG A 223 -15.59 -14.22 -11.69
CA ARG A 223 -17.03 -14.36 -12.06
C ARG A 223 -17.61 -13.03 -12.58
N LYS A 224 -18.19 -13.07 -13.78
CA LYS A 224 -18.83 -11.93 -14.47
C LYS A 224 -19.96 -11.35 -13.62
N ILE A 225 -19.84 -10.07 -13.25
CA ILE A 225 -20.98 -9.21 -12.94
C ILE A 225 -21.11 -8.27 -14.14
N PRO A 226 -22.26 -8.22 -14.83
CA PRO A 226 -22.46 -7.26 -15.91
C PRO A 226 -22.27 -5.84 -15.36
N GLN A 227 -21.44 -5.04 -16.03
CA GLN A 227 -21.16 -3.61 -15.78
C GLN A 227 -20.22 -3.26 -14.63
N PHE A 228 -19.69 -4.21 -13.84
CA PHE A 228 -18.71 -3.89 -12.80
C PHE A 228 -17.62 -4.97 -12.70
N VAL A 229 -16.35 -4.57 -12.79
CA VAL A 229 -15.22 -5.51 -12.66
C VAL A 229 -14.75 -5.51 -11.21
N ASP A 230 -15.04 -6.61 -10.51
CA ASP A 230 -14.46 -6.88 -9.20
C ASP A 230 -12.96 -7.23 -9.35
N SER A 231 -12.10 -6.29 -8.98
CA SER A 231 -10.63 -6.46 -8.98
C SER A 231 -10.12 -7.38 -7.88
N ARG A 232 -10.97 -7.84 -6.95
CA ARG A 232 -10.55 -8.59 -5.74
C ARG A 232 -10.17 -10.05 -5.98
N LYS A 233 -10.36 -10.55 -7.21
CA LYS A 233 -10.11 -11.94 -7.65
C LYS A 233 -8.91 -12.08 -8.59
N TRP A 234 -7.95 -11.18 -8.49
CA TRP A 234 -6.73 -11.27 -9.29
C TRP A 234 -5.75 -12.25 -8.65
N THR A 235 -5.56 -13.38 -9.33
CA THR A 235 -4.39 -14.25 -9.18
C THR A 235 -3.31 -13.75 -10.15
N TYR A 236 -2.05 -13.80 -9.70
CA TYR A 236 -0.90 -13.47 -10.53
C TYR A 236 -0.12 -14.76 -10.77
N PRO A 237 -0.24 -15.41 -11.94
CA PRO A 237 0.79 -16.33 -12.38
C PRO A 237 2.00 -15.49 -12.79
N ILE A 238 3.14 -15.76 -12.16
CA ILE A 238 4.43 -15.50 -12.80
C ILE A 238 4.61 -16.70 -13.73
N GLU A 239 4.15 -16.60 -14.97
CA GLU A 239 4.58 -17.59 -15.97
C GLU A 239 6.09 -17.39 -16.17
N GLU A 240 6.85 -18.46 -15.92
CA GLU A 240 8.22 -18.55 -16.39
C GLU A 240 8.22 -18.29 -17.90
N LYS A 241 9.16 -17.45 -18.30
CA LYS A 241 9.16 -16.71 -19.55
C LYS A 241 8.98 -17.64 -20.78
N PRO A 242 8.11 -17.30 -21.75
CA PRO A 242 8.01 -18.04 -23.01
C PRO A 242 9.26 -17.99 -23.89
N TRP A 243 10.22 -17.10 -23.61
CA TRP A 243 11.45 -16.96 -24.41
C TRP A 243 12.65 -17.78 -23.90
N GLU A 244 12.48 -18.56 -22.83
CA GLU A 244 13.48 -19.57 -22.43
C GLU A 244 13.25 -20.92 -23.14
N ALA A 245 12.25 -21.04 -24.02
CA ALA A 245 12.05 -22.18 -24.91
C ALA A 245 12.65 -21.98 -26.32
N THR A 246 13.52 -20.98 -26.53
CA THR A 246 14.21 -20.82 -27.82
C THR A 246 15.61 -20.22 -27.65
N VAL A 247 16.47 -20.92 -26.91
CA VAL A 247 17.92 -20.89 -27.13
C VAL A 247 18.44 -22.32 -26.96
N LEU A 248 18.67 -22.95 -28.12
CA LEU A 248 19.38 -24.23 -28.37
C LEU A 248 18.83 -25.51 -27.71
#